data_AF-A0A9E2JLK8-F1
#
_entry.id   AF-A0A9E2JLK8-F1
#
_cell.length_a   1.000
_cell.length_b   1.000
_cell.length_c   1.000
_cell.angle_alpha   90.00
_cell.angle_beta   90.00
_cell.angle_gamma   90.00
#
_symmetry.space_group_name_H-M   'P 1'
#
loop_
_entity.id
_entity.type
_entity.pdbx_description
1 polymer ?
#
loop_
_entity_poly.entity_id
_entity_poly.type
_entity_poly.pdbx_seq_one_letter_code
_entity_poly.pdbx_strand_id
1 'polypeptide(L)'
;MSYYLTLPFVFLKFWFLEAPVSLVRFLYSLNGAFLDLVSLPFLIKSFFKPWKNEYRKGLVGFSIGMGMFVKSIFIIVDLILFIFLITFEVFVFILFLLWPILTLLVLFK
;
A
#
# COMPACT_ATOMS: atom_id res chain seq x y z
N MET A 1 20.92 -3.70 38.95
CA MET A 1 20.27 -5.02 39.16
C MET A 1 18.81 -5.07 38.68
N SER A 2 17.96 -4.05 38.94
CA SER A 2 16.53 -4.05 38.54
C SER A 2 16.24 -4.14 37.02
N TYR A 3 17.12 -3.60 36.17
CA TYR A 3 16.89 -3.47 34.72
C TYR A 3 16.81 -4.81 33.96
N TYR A 4 17.44 -5.86 34.47
CA TYR A 4 17.38 -7.19 33.84
C TYR A 4 16.02 -7.87 34.03
N LEU A 5 15.28 -7.52 35.09
CA LEU A 5 13.95 -8.06 35.36
C LEU A 5 12.86 -7.42 34.50
N THR A 6 13.07 -6.16 34.08
CA THR A 6 12.13 -5.44 33.21
C THR A 6 12.34 -5.72 31.73
N LEU A 7 13.51 -6.24 31.36
CA LEU A 7 13.94 -6.50 29.98
C LEU A 7 12.94 -7.34 29.17
N PRO A 8 12.37 -8.45 29.70
CA PRO A 8 11.35 -9.22 28.98
C PRO A 8 10.08 -8.42 28.68
N PHE A 9 9.63 -7.61 29.64
CA PHE A 9 8.45 -6.76 29.47
C PHE A 9 8.69 -5.64 28.45
N VAL A 10 9.88 -5.01 28.50
CA VAL A 10 10.28 -4.00 27.52
C VAL A 10 10.35 -4.61 26.12
N PHE A 11 10.93 -5.80 25.99
CA PHE A 11 11.00 -6.51 24.72
C PHE A 11 9.61 -6.81 24.15
N LEU A 12 8.70 -7.36 24.95
CA LEU A 12 7.33 -7.66 24.52
C LEU A 12 6.56 -6.40 24.12
N LYS A 13 6.67 -5.34 24.93
CA LYS A 13 6.03 -4.05 24.64
C LYS A 13 6.55 -3.45 23.33
N PHE A 14 7.86 -3.44 23.15
CA PHE A 14 8.47 -2.92 21.92
C PHE A 14 8.00 -3.73 20.71
N TRP A 15 8.13 -5.06 20.76
CA TRP A 15 7.93 -5.88 19.57
C TRP A 15 6.46 -6.04 19.18
N PHE A 16 5.55 -6.13 20.14
CA PHE A 16 4.14 -6.44 19.86
C PHE A 16 3.21 -5.23 19.95
N LEU A 17 3.68 -4.08 20.44
CA LEU A 17 2.86 -2.86 20.51
C LEU A 17 3.51 -1.69 19.77
N GLU A 18 4.71 -1.28 20.15
CA GLU A 18 5.32 -0.06 19.62
C GLU A 18 5.75 -0.21 18.15
N ALA A 19 6.51 -1.26 17.85
CA ALA A 19 7.02 -1.51 16.51
C ALA A 19 5.93 -1.82 15.47
N PRO A 20 4.89 -2.64 15.77
CA PRO A 20 3.79 -2.88 14.83
C PRO A 20 2.99 -1.61 14.53
N VAL A 21 2.75 -0.75 15.53
CA VAL A 21 2.07 0.54 15.32
C VAL A 21 2.89 1.43 14.41
N SER A 22 4.21 1.50 14.62
CA SER A 22 5.12 2.25 13.74
C SER A 22 5.12 1.68 12.32
N LEU A 23 5.16 0.36 12.19
CA LEU A 23 5.14 -0.34 10.90
C LEU A 23 3.83 -0.07 10.15
N VAL A 24 2.67 -0.16 10.80
CA VAL A 24 1.37 0.18 10.19
C VAL A 24 1.34 1.62 9.68
N ARG A 25 1.88 2.58 10.45
CA ARG A 25 1.97 3.99 10.00
C ARG A 25 2.85 4.13 8.76
N PHE A 26 3.97 3.42 8.73
CA PHE A 26 4.85 3.40 7.56
C PHE A 26 4.14 2.80 6.34
N LEU A 27 3.50 1.63 6.48
CA LEU A 27 2.74 0.98 5.40
C LEU A 27 1.60 1.87 4.89
N TYR A 28 0.90 2.58 5.79
CA TYR A 28 -0.10 3.56 5.39
C TYR A 28 0.50 4.68 4.52
N SER A 29 1.65 5.23 4.92
CA SER A 29 2.36 6.23 4.12
C SER A 29 2.83 5.68 2.78
N LEU A 30 3.29 4.43 2.74
CA LEU A 30 3.74 3.75 1.53
C LEU A 30 2.60 3.58 0.53
N ASN A 31 1.44 3.11 1.00
CA ASN A 31 0.23 2.99 0.19
C ASN A 31 -0.24 4.34 -0.36
N GLY A 32 -0.21 5.39 0.45
CA GLY A 32 -0.52 6.74 -0.01
C GLY A 32 0.41 7.19 -1.14
N ALA A 33 1.72 7.06 -0.94
CA ALA A 33 2.71 7.40 -1.95
C ALA A 33 2.58 6.55 -3.22
N PHE A 34 2.24 5.26 -3.08
CA PHE A 34 2.00 4.37 -4.21
C PHE A 34 0.80 4.83 -5.04
N LEU A 35 -0.33 5.14 -4.41
CA LEU A 35 -1.54 5.62 -5.09
C LEU A 35 -1.29 6.92 -5.87
N ASP A 36 -0.47 7.81 -5.31
CA ASP A 36 -0.06 9.03 -5.99
C ASP A 36 0.89 8.75 -7.16
N LEU A 37 1.83 7.82 -7.00
CA LEU A 37 2.77 7.41 -8.05
C LEU A 37 2.06 6.83 -9.27
N VAL A 38 1.06 5.95 -9.06
CA VAL A 38 0.26 5.40 -10.15
C VAL A 38 -0.85 6.34 -10.61
N SER A 39 -1.02 7.50 -9.96
CA SER A 39 -2.03 8.52 -10.30
C SER A 39 -3.48 8.00 -10.27
N LEU A 40 -3.76 6.91 -9.54
CA LEU A 40 -5.09 6.29 -9.49
C LEU A 40 -6.20 7.27 -9.04
N PRO A 41 -5.98 8.12 -8.01
CA PRO A 41 -6.99 9.11 -7.62
C PRO A 41 -7.30 10.11 -8.75
N PHE A 42 -6.30 10.48 -9.55
CA PHE A 42 -6.47 11.40 -10.67
C PHE A 42 -7.20 10.75 -11.85
N LEU A 43 -6.89 9.50 -12.17
CA LEU A 43 -7.56 8.73 -13.22
C LEU A 43 -9.06 8.59 -12.92
N ILE A 44 -9.41 8.30 -11.67
CA ILE A 44 -10.81 8.20 -11.21
C ILE A 44 -11.50 9.58 -11.28
N LYS A 45 -10.89 10.62 -10.71
CA LYS A 45 -11.48 11.99 -10.71
C LYS A 45 -11.68 12.54 -12.12
N SER A 46 -10.82 12.15 -13.06
CA SER A 46 -10.87 12.61 -14.45
C SER A 46 -11.54 11.63 -15.39
N PHE A 47 -12.18 10.55 -14.91
CA PHE A 47 -12.61 9.43 -15.75
C PHE A 47 -13.44 9.86 -16.97
N PHE A 48 -14.44 10.72 -16.77
CA PHE A 48 -15.31 11.24 -17.83
C PHE A 48 -14.73 12.42 -18.63
N LYS A 49 -13.51 12.87 -18.30
CA LYS A 49 -12.82 13.90 -19.07
C LYS A 49 -12.04 13.25 -20.21
N PRO A 50 -12.01 13.88 -21.40
CA PRO A 50 -11.19 13.38 -22.50
C PRO A 50 -9.72 13.38 -22.07
N TRP A 51 -8.96 12.40 -22.57
CA TRP A 51 -7.51 12.39 -22.36
C TRP A 51 -6.85 13.53 -23.15
N LYS A 52 -7.35 13.76 -24.37
CA LYS A 52 -6.95 14.87 -25.25
C LYS A 52 -8.14 15.75 -25.54
N ASN A 53 -8.05 17.03 -25.19
CA ASN A 53 -9.11 17.99 -25.51
C ASN A 53 -9.30 18.07 -27.04
N GLU A 54 -10.55 18.01 -27.48
CA GLU A 54 -10.94 18.14 -28.88
C GLU A 54 -12.06 19.18 -28.97
N TYR A 55 -11.96 20.08 -29.93
CA TYR A 55 -12.86 21.23 -30.06
C TYR A 55 -13.82 21.06 -31.24
N ARG A 56 -13.53 20.12 -32.13
CA ARG A 56 -14.39 19.78 -33.27
C ARG A 56 -15.61 19.02 -32.77
N LYS A 57 -16.80 19.62 -32.90
CA LYS A 57 -18.07 19.13 -32.35
C LYS A 57 -18.37 17.64 -32.62
N GLY A 58 -17.97 17.11 -33.78
CA GLY A 58 -18.18 15.70 -34.14
C GLY A 58 -17.20 14.70 -33.51
N LEU A 59 -16.06 15.16 -32.97
CA LEU A 59 -14.98 14.32 -32.44
C LEU A 59 -14.87 14.35 -30.91
N VAL A 60 -15.61 15.27 -30.24
CA VAL A 60 -15.58 15.42 -28.78
C VAL A 60 -16.04 14.14 -28.08
N GLY A 61 -17.18 13.58 -28.52
CA GLY A 61 -17.72 12.34 -27.95
C GLY A 61 -16.77 11.14 -28.13
N PHE A 62 -16.14 11.05 -29.30
CA PHE A 62 -15.12 10.03 -29.57
C PHE A 62 -13.90 10.20 -28.64
N SER A 63 -13.42 11.42 -28.43
CA SER A 63 -12.28 11.69 -27.52
C SER A 63 -12.60 11.32 -26.06
N ILE A 64 -13.84 11.59 -25.60
CA ILE A 64 -14.29 11.18 -24.28
C ILE A 64 -14.34 9.65 -24.18
N GLY A 65 -14.95 8.98 -25.17
CA GLY A 65 -15.05 7.53 -25.25
C GLY A 65 -13.68 6.84 -25.23
N MET A 66 -12.77 7.30 -26.09
CA MET A 66 -11.39 6.80 -26.15
C MET A 66 -10.64 7.07 -24.84
N GLY A 67 -10.82 8.26 -24.25
CA GLY A 67 -10.24 8.61 -22.96
C GLY A 67 -10.69 7.67 -21.83
N MET A 68 -11.99 7.36 -21.77
CA MET A 68 -12.53 6.40 -20.81
C MET A 68 -11.94 5.00 -21.03
N PHE A 69 -11.89 4.53 -22.28
CA PHE A 69 -11.33 3.21 -22.61
C PHE A 69 -9.87 3.07 -22.14
N VAL A 70 -9.03 4.05 -22.46
CA VAL A 70 -7.62 4.06 -22.04
C VAL A 70 -7.51 4.13 -20.52
N LYS A 71 -8.25 5.02 -19.86
CA LYS A 71 -8.24 5.15 -18.39
C LYS A 71 -8.67 3.87 -17.69
N SER A 72 -9.66 3.14 -18.23
CA SER A 72 -10.07 1.86 -17.67
C SER A 72 -8.93 0.84 -17.67
N ILE A 73 -8.13 0.78 -18.74
CA ILE A 73 -6.96 -0.12 -18.80
C ILE A 73 -5.95 0.24 -17.71
N PHE A 74 -5.60 1.53 -17.58
CA PHE A 74 -4.67 1.98 -16.54
C PHE A 74 -5.20 1.70 -15.13
N ILE A 75 -6.47 2.03 -14.85
CA ILE A 75 -7.11 1.77 -13.56
C ILE A 75 -7.04 0.27 -13.21
N ILE A 76 -7.30 -0.63 -14.17
CA ILE A 76 -7.22 -2.07 -13.94
C ILE A 76 -5.79 -2.50 -13.59
N VAL A 77 -4.80 -2.04 -14.36
CA VAL A 77 -3.38 -2.34 -14.10
C VAL A 77 -2.97 -1.82 -12.72
N ASP A 78 -3.31 -0.58 -12.39
CA ASP A 78 -3.00 0.05 -11.11
C ASP A 78 -3.62 -0.72 -9.93
N LEU A 79 -4.87 -1.18 -10.07
CA LEU A 79 -5.54 -2.00 -9.06
C LEU A 79 -4.85 -3.36 -8.87
N ILE A 80 -4.41 -4.00 -9.96
CA ILE A 80 -3.65 -5.25 -9.88
C ILE A 80 -2.35 -5.02 -9.11
N LEU A 81 -1.59 -3.98 -9.47
CA LEU A 81 -0.33 -3.65 -8.79
C LEU A 81 -0.58 -3.30 -7.31
N PHE A 82 -1.66 -2.60 -7.00
CA PHE A 82 -2.03 -2.27 -5.63
C PHE A 82 -2.38 -3.53 -4.81
N ILE A 83 -3.10 -4.49 -5.40
CA ILE A 83 -3.37 -5.79 -4.75
C ILE A 83 -2.05 -6.53 -4.46
N PHE A 84 -1.11 -6.55 -5.40
CA PHE A 84 0.21 -7.14 -5.18
C PHE A 84 0.96 -6.45 -4.05
N LEU A 85 0.96 -5.12 -4.01
CA LEU A 85 1.58 -4.34 -2.93
C LEU A 85 0.99 -4.72 -1.58
N ILE A 86 -0.34 -4.63 -1.42
CA ILE A 86 -1.03 -4.96 -0.16
C ILE A 86 -0.74 -6.41 0.27
N THR A 87 -0.74 -7.35 -0.67
CA THR A 87 -0.42 -8.76 -0.37
C THR A 87 1.01 -8.91 0.16
N PHE A 88 1.97 -8.22 -0.45
CA PHE A 88 3.35 -8.20 0.01
C PHE A 88 3.50 -7.53 1.38
N GLU A 89 2.81 -6.42 1.63
CA GLU A 89 2.82 -5.74 2.93
C GLU A 89 2.27 -6.62 4.06
N VAL A 90 1.15 -7.31 3.82
CA VAL A 90 0.58 -8.28 4.76
C VAL A 90 1.58 -9.39 5.06
N PHE A 91 2.23 -9.93 4.02
CA PHE A 91 3.25 -10.96 4.19
C PHE A 91 4.43 -10.48 5.04
N VAL A 92 4.98 -9.30 4.74
CA VAL A 92 6.07 -8.69 5.52
C VAL A 92 5.65 -8.42 6.96
N PHE A 93 4.42 -7.94 7.19
CA PHE A 93 3.90 -7.70 8.53
C PHE A 93 3.78 -8.99 9.34
N ILE A 94 3.28 -10.08 8.74
CA ILE A 94 3.21 -11.40 9.39
C ILE A 94 4.61 -11.90 9.72
N LEU A 95 5.56 -11.83 8.77
CA LEU A 95 6.95 -12.22 9.03
C LEU A 95 7.57 -11.43 10.18
N PHE A 96 7.32 -10.12 10.22
CA PHE A 96 7.78 -9.24 11.30
C PHE A 96 7.22 -9.67 12.67
N LEU A 97 5.93 -9.99 12.76
CA LEU A 97 5.31 -10.47 14.00
C LEU A 97 5.82 -11.84 14.44
N LEU A 98 6.15 -12.72 13.49
CA LEU A 98 6.66 -14.07 13.77
C LEU A 98 8.15 -14.08 14.13
N TRP A 99 8.91 -13.10 13.66
CA TRP A 99 10.36 -13.00 13.87
C TRP A 99 10.84 -13.24 15.33
N PRO A 100 10.29 -12.61 16.38
CA PRO A 100 10.76 -12.78 17.75
C PRO A 100 10.40 -14.18 18.27
N ILE A 101 9.25 -14.72 17.86
CA ILE A 101 8.79 -16.06 18.25
C ILE A 101 9.75 -17.08 17.65
N LEU A 102 10.06 -16.96 16.36
CA LEU A 102 11.02 -17.82 15.68
C LEU A 102 12.41 -17.73 16.33
N THR A 103 12.85 -16.53 16.69
CA THR A 103 14.14 -16.32 17.35
C THR A 103 14.18 -17.03 18.71
N LEU A 104 13.14 -16.89 19.53
CA LEU A 104 13.03 -17.59 20.81
C LEU A 104 12.99 -19.11 20.61
N LEU A 105 12.22 -19.60 19.63
CA LEU A 105 12.14 -21.02 19.31
C LEU A 105 13.49 -21.59 18.86
N VAL A 106 14.31 -20.83 18.13
CA VAL A 106 15.65 -21.28 17.70
C VAL A 106 16.65 -21.24 18.85
N LEU A 107 16.58 -20.23 19.73
CA LEU A 107 17.51 -20.08 20.85
C LEU A 107 17.26 -21.05 22.01
N PHE A 108 16.01 -21.45 22.21
CA PHE A 108 15.59 -22.34 23.32
C PHE A 108 15.19 -23.75 22.86
N LYS A 109 15.47 -24.10 21.60
CA LYS A 109 15.55 -25.49 21.13
C LYS A 109 16.92 -26.07 21.44
#